data_AF-A0A0V0I1R0-F1
#
_entry.id   AF-A0A0V0I1R0-F1
#
_cell.length_a   1.000
_cell.length_b   1.000
_cell.length_c   1.000
_cell.angle_alpha   90.00
_cell.angle_beta   90.00
_cell.angle_gamma   90.00
#
_symmetry.space_group_name_H-M   'P 1'
#
loop_
_entity.id
_entity.type
_entity.pdbx_description
1 polymer ?
#
loop_
_entity_poly.entity_id
_entity_poly.type
_entity_poly.pdbx_seq_one_letter_code
_entity_poly.pdbx_strand_id
1 'polypeptide(L)'
;MESSSSVITPEDVMGTLMNDGTIDSMRLKIITQLKANEELKNTTIKMVEQSRVLNTPGAEKQTKRELFDALRQELEYVCYLFWFASALSQESSI
;
A
#
# COMPACT_ATOMS: atom_id res chain seq x y z
N MET A 1 -49.11 17.07 -15.80
CA MET A 1 -48.02 17.43 -16.73
C MET A 1 -47.08 16.25 -16.75
N GLU A 2 -46.92 15.65 -17.93
CA GLU A 2 -46.16 14.42 -18.18
C GLU A 2 -44.74 14.54 -17.61
N SER A 3 -44.36 13.58 -16.77
CA SER A 3 -42.97 13.35 -16.41
C SER A 3 -42.24 12.87 -17.67
N SER A 4 -41.77 13.83 -18.48
CA SER A 4 -40.92 13.56 -19.62
C SER A 4 -39.73 12.73 -19.11
N SER A 5 -39.67 11.45 -19.49
CA SER A 5 -38.50 10.62 -19.27
C SER A 5 -37.38 11.15 -20.17
N SER A 6 -36.77 12.26 -19.76
CA SER A 6 -35.58 12.79 -20.39
C SER A 6 -34.52 11.72 -20.29
N VAL A 7 -34.02 11.28 -21.44
CA VAL A 7 -32.91 10.34 -21.50
C VAL A 7 -31.78 10.90 -20.65
N ILE A 8 -31.43 10.18 -19.58
CA ILE A 8 -30.33 10.59 -18.69
C ILE A 8 -29.06 10.57 -19.52
N THR A 9 -28.40 11.72 -19.64
CA THR A 9 -27.13 11.82 -20.35
C THR A 9 -25.96 11.49 -19.40
N PRO A 10 -24.84 10.99 -19.93
CA PRO A 10 -23.62 10.81 -19.12
C PRO A 10 -23.19 12.08 -18.38
N GLU A 11 -23.43 13.25 -18.96
CA GLU A 11 -23.13 14.56 -18.39
C GLU A 11 -24.01 14.85 -17.15
N ASP A 12 -25.29 14.50 -17.20
CA ASP A 12 -26.20 14.64 -16.04
C ASP A 12 -25.76 13.77 -14.86
N VAL A 13 -25.31 12.54 -15.16
CA VAL A 13 -24.75 11.62 -14.15
C VAL A 13 -23.47 12.18 -13.57
N MET A 14 -22.55 12.65 -14.42
CA MET A 14 -21.28 13.22 -13.97
C MET A 14 -21.50 14.46 -13.11
N GLY A 15 -22.39 15.37 -13.50
CA GLY A 15 -22.76 16.55 -12.71
C GLY A 15 -23.30 16.17 -11.34
N THR A 16 -24.13 15.13 -11.26
CA THR A 16 -24.64 14.61 -9.98
C THR A 16 -23.52 14.07 -9.09
N LEU A 17 -22.62 13.23 -9.63
CA LEU A 17 -21.49 12.64 -8.89
C LEU A 17 -20.45 13.68 -8.41
N MET A 18 -20.31 14.79 -9.15
CA MET A 18 -19.46 15.90 -8.72
C MET A 18 -20.10 16.68 -7.57
N ASN A 19 -21.42 16.87 -7.60
CA ASN A 19 -22.13 17.66 -6.61
C ASN A 19 -22.38 16.91 -5.30
N ASP A 20 -22.53 15.58 -5.34
CA ASP A 20 -22.74 14.75 -4.14
C ASP A 20 -21.43 14.39 -3.41
N GLY A 21 -20.28 14.80 -3.96
CA GLY A 21 -18.95 14.58 -3.37
C GLY A 21 -18.37 13.18 -3.59
N THR A 22 -19.04 12.30 -4.35
CA THR A 22 -18.56 10.94 -4.64
C THR A 22 -17.23 10.96 -5.39
N ILE A 23 -17.09 11.85 -6.40
CA ILE A 23 -15.83 12.01 -7.13
C ILE A 23 -14.69 12.41 -6.20
N ASP A 24 -14.92 13.34 -5.27
CA ASP A 24 -13.90 13.80 -4.34
C ASP A 24 -13.56 12.73 -3.30
N SER A 25 -14.54 11.96 -2.83
CA SER A 25 -14.30 10.78 -1.99
C SER A 25 -13.42 9.75 -2.69
N MET A 26 -13.66 9.47 -3.97
CA MET A 26 -12.82 8.56 -4.75
C MET A 26 -11.40 9.11 -4.93
N ARG A 27 -11.26 10.40 -5.25
CA ARG A 27 -9.94 11.06 -5.35
C ARG A 27 -9.18 10.96 -4.03
N LEU A 28 -9.85 11.22 -2.91
CA LEU A 28 -9.22 11.15 -1.59
C LEU A 28 -8.76 9.72 -1.28
N LYS A 29 -9.57 8.70 -1.57
CA LYS A 29 -9.17 7.28 -1.40
C LYS A 29 -7.93 6.94 -2.23
N ILE A 30 -7.89 7.37 -3.49
CA ILE A 30 -6.72 7.16 -4.37
C ILE A 30 -5.48 7.84 -3.81
N ILE A 31 -5.60 9.12 -3.41
CA ILE A 31 -4.49 9.88 -2.82
C ILE A 31 -3.96 9.19 -1.55
N THR A 32 -4.85 8.76 -0.67
CA THR A 32 -4.48 8.06 0.57
C THR A 32 -3.76 6.75 0.27
N GLN A 33 -4.25 5.95 -0.69
CA GLN A 33 -3.57 4.71 -1.09
C GLN A 33 -2.20 4.99 -1.73
N LEU A 34 -2.07 6.02 -2.56
CA LEU A 34 -0.79 6.40 -3.16
C LEU A 34 0.23 6.83 -2.09
N LYS A 35 -0.18 7.63 -1.11
CA LYS A 35 0.68 8.03 0.02
C LYS A 35 1.12 6.83 0.86
N ALA A 36 0.19 5.92 1.19
CA ALA A 36 0.51 4.69 1.91
C ALA A 36 1.51 3.81 1.13
N ASN A 37 1.38 3.73 -0.19
CA ASN A 37 2.33 3.01 -1.04
C ASN A 37 3.73 3.66 -1.05
N GLU A 38 3.80 5.00 -1.06
CA GLU A 38 5.06 5.72 -0.97
C GLU A 38 5.76 5.47 0.38
N GLU A 39 5.00 5.51 1.47
CA GLU A 39 5.50 5.19 2.81
C GLU A 39 5.97 3.74 2.91
N LEU A 40 5.22 2.79 2.36
CA LEU A 40 5.59 1.38 2.32
C LEU A 40 6.92 1.16 1.59
N LYS A 41 7.11 1.84 0.44
CA LYS A 41 8.37 1.82 -0.30
C LYS A 41 9.53 2.36 0.55
N ASN A 42 9.35 3.51 1.20
CA ASN A 42 10.38 4.11 2.05
C ASN A 42 10.75 3.22 3.24
N THR A 43 9.75 2.58 3.85
CA THR A 43 9.97 1.60 4.93
C THR A 43 10.72 0.37 4.42
N THR A 44 10.36 -0.16 3.24
CA THR A 44 11.06 -1.30 2.63
C THR A 44 12.53 -0.98 2.36
N ILE A 45 12.84 0.22 1.85
CA ILE A 45 14.22 0.67 1.66
C ILE A 45 14.99 0.66 2.98
N LYS A 46 14.41 1.23 4.05
CA LYS A 46 15.05 1.21 5.38
C LYS A 46 15.28 -0.21 5.90
N MET A 47 14.34 -1.12 5.68
CA MET A 47 14.50 -2.53 6.07
C MET A 47 15.66 -3.20 5.31
N VAL A 48 15.80 -2.88 4.02
CA VAL A 48 16.94 -3.35 3.21
C VAL A 48 18.25 -2.76 3.72
N GLU A 49 18.31 -1.45 3.98
CA GLU A 49 19.50 -0.78 4.53
C GLU A 49 19.92 -1.36 5.89
N GLN A 50 18.95 -1.75 6.72
CA GLN A 50 19.16 -2.36 8.03
C GLN A 50 19.32 -3.89 7.99
N SER A 51 19.26 -4.51 6.81
CA SER A 51 19.31 -5.97 6.65
C SER A 51 20.56 -6.56 7.28
N ARG A 52 20.39 -7.64 8.04
CA ARG A 52 21.52 -8.40 8.58
C ARG A 52 22.28 -9.10 7.46
N VAL A 53 21.57 -9.63 6.46
CA VAL A 53 22.19 -10.29 5.30
C VAL A 53 23.17 -9.36 4.59
N LEU A 54 22.76 -8.12 4.31
CA LEU A 54 23.62 -7.16 3.61
C LEU A 54 24.73 -6.58 4.48
N ASN A 55 24.49 -6.41 5.79
CA ASN A 55 25.45 -5.80 6.71
C ASN A 55 26.39 -6.82 7.40
N THR A 56 26.32 -8.11 7.04
CA THR A 56 27.20 -9.13 7.62
C THR A 56 28.60 -9.08 6.98
N PRO A 57 29.69 -9.10 7.77
CA PRO A 57 31.04 -9.21 7.22
C PRO A 57 31.19 -10.43 6.32
N GLY A 58 31.71 -10.26 5.10
CA GLY A 58 31.82 -11.32 4.11
C GLY A 58 30.69 -11.36 3.09
N ALA A 59 29.64 -10.53 3.24
CA ALA A 59 28.59 -10.37 2.24
C ALA A 59 29.15 -9.98 0.87
N GLU A 60 30.25 -9.22 0.83
CA GLU A 60 30.94 -8.82 -0.40
C GLU A 60 31.52 -9.99 -1.21
N LYS A 61 31.63 -11.18 -0.60
CA LYS A 61 32.15 -12.41 -1.24
C LYS A 61 31.03 -13.31 -1.76
N GLN A 62 29.78 -13.04 -1.40
CA GLN A 62 28.63 -13.81 -1.86
C GLN A 62 28.21 -13.36 -3.26
N THR A 63 27.57 -14.27 -3.99
CA THR A 63 26.99 -13.91 -5.29
C THR A 63 25.76 -13.03 -5.09
N LYS A 64 25.45 -12.19 -6.08
CA LYS A 64 24.22 -11.38 -6.07
C LYS A 64 22.98 -12.22 -5.82
N ARG A 65 22.92 -13.43 -6.39
CA ARG A 65 21.78 -14.34 -6.24
C ARG A 65 21.60 -14.78 -4.79
N GLU A 66 22.67 -15.22 -4.14
CA GLU A 66 22.62 -15.66 -2.73
C GLU A 66 22.21 -14.51 -1.80
N LEU A 67 22.74 -13.30 -2.03
CA LEU A 67 22.35 -12.11 -1.27
C LEU A 67 20.87 -11.77 -1.46
N PHE A 68 20.37 -11.82 -2.70
CA PHE A 68 18.96 -11.56 -3.01
C PHE A 68 18.03 -12.59 -2.38
N ASP A 69 18.35 -13.87 -2.50
CA ASP A 69 17.52 -14.96 -1.96
C ASP A 69 17.47 -14.87 -0.41
N ALA A 70 18.61 -14.63 0.24
CA ALA A 70 18.69 -14.47 1.69
C ALA A 70 17.99 -13.19 2.18
N LEU A 71 18.20 -12.05 1.51
CA LEU A 71 17.53 -10.79 1.83
C LEU A 71 16.02 -10.92 1.70
N ARG A 72 15.54 -11.58 0.64
CA ARG A 72 14.11 -11.82 0.43
C ARG A 72 13.51 -12.63 1.57
N GLN A 73 14.18 -13.70 2.00
CA GLN A 73 13.71 -14.52 3.12
C GLN A 73 13.67 -13.73 4.44
N GLU A 74 14.69 -12.89 4.70
CA GLU A 74 14.71 -11.99 5.85
C GLU A 74 13.53 -11.02 5.84
N LEU A 75 13.31 -10.33 4.70
CA LEU A 75 12.22 -9.36 4.56
C LEU A 75 10.85 -10.03 4.66
N GLU A 76 10.65 -11.20 4.06
CA GLU A 76 9.40 -11.97 4.18
C GLU A 76 9.12 -12.31 5.65
N TYR A 77 10.12 -12.82 6.38
CA TYR A 77 9.98 -13.16 7.80
C TYR A 77 9.66 -11.93 8.66
N VAL A 78 10.35 -10.81 8.45
CA VAL A 78 10.09 -9.56 9.18
C VAL A 78 8.69 -9.03 8.87
N CYS A 79 8.25 -9.09 7.62
CA CYS A 79 6.88 -8.73 7.22
C CYS A 79 5.83 -9.59 7.91
N TYR A 80 6.02 -10.92 7.98
CA TYR A 80 5.09 -11.80 8.69
C TYR A 80 5.02 -11.48 10.19
N LEU A 81 6.16 -11.23 10.84
CA LEU A 81 6.18 -10.83 12.24
C LEU A 81 5.51 -9.49 12.47
N PHE A 82 5.75 -8.51 11.61
CA PHE A 82 5.12 -7.19 11.72
C PHE A 82 3.61 -7.27 11.52
N TRP A 83 3.16 -8.07 10.55
CA TRP A 83 1.75 -8.33 10.32
C TRP A 83 1.11 -9.05 11.51
N PHE A 84 1.76 -10.09 12.03
CA PHE A 84 1.27 -10.83 13.19
C PHE A 84 1.20 -9.96 14.46
N ALA A 85 2.23 -9.15 14.72
CA ALA A 85 2.22 -8.19 15.83
C ALA A 85 1.11 -7.13 15.67
N SER A 86 0.89 -6.65 14.44
CA SER A 86 -0.19 -5.70 14.15
C SER A 86 -1.56 -6.33 14.33
N ALA A 87 -1.75 -7.57 13.92
CA ALA A 87 -2.99 -8.33 14.12
C ALA A 87 -3.29 -8.51 15.62
N LEU A 88 -2.30 -8.95 16.40
CA LEU A 88 -2.42 -9.09 17.86
C LEU A 88 -2.73 -7.75 18.56
N SER A 89 -2.15 -6.64 18.08
CA SER A 89 -2.43 -5.31 18.63
C SER A 89 -3.87 -4.86 18.41
N GLN A 90 -4.48 -5.20 17.26
CA GLN A 90 -5.88 -4.86 16.97
C GLN A 90 -6.84 -5.70 17.83
N GLU A 91 -6.48 -6.94 18.15
CA GLU A 91 -7.29 -7.84 19.00
C GLU A 91 -7.32 -7.41 20.48
N SER A 92 -6.26 -6.75 20.96
CA SER A 92 -6.20 -6.21 22.34
C SER A 92 -6.95 -4.90 22.57
N SER A 93 -7.45 -4.26 21.51
CA SER A 93 -8.22 -3.02 21.57
C SER A 93 -9.74 -3.21 21.50
N ILE A 94 -10.20 -4.47 21.55
CA ILE A 94 -11.62 -4.87 21.61
C ILE A 94 -11.96 -5.34 23.02
#